data_AF-A0AAD9C5Z2-F1
#
_entry.id   AF-A0AAD9C5Z2-F1
#
_cell.length_a   1.000
_cell.length_b   1.000
_cell.length_c   1.000
_cell.angle_alpha   90.00
_cell.angle_beta   90.00
_cell.angle_gamma   90.00
#
_symmetry.space_group_name_H-M   'P 1'
#
loop_
_entity.id
_entity.type
_entity.pdbx_description
1 polymer ?
#
loop_
_entity_poly.entity_id
_entity_poly.type
_entity_poly.pdbx_seq_one_letter_code
_entity_poly.pdbx_strand_id
1 'polypeptide(L)'
;MKSLLSTVTKYLSSTSSHQQEEEHPSEPAGGPDAPPVYDHHLLHHPPSAAPSQIPLTPPCFLQKLKSQEVAEGSPIRLECRVTGTPPPLVR
;
A
#
# COMPACT_ATOMS: atom_id res chain seq x y z
N MET A 1 17.79 -27.79 9.44
CA MET A 1 16.73 -27.50 8.43
C MET A 1 15.51 -26.74 8.99
N LYS A 2 15.33 -26.60 10.31
CA LYS A 2 14.15 -25.96 10.94
C LYS A 2 14.23 -24.44 11.21
N SER A 3 15.38 -23.80 11.01
CA SER A 3 15.56 -22.37 11.32
C SER A 3 14.93 -21.44 10.29
N LEU A 4 14.94 -21.82 9.01
CA LEU A 4 14.52 -20.95 7.92
C LEU A 4 13.01 -20.70 7.94
N LEU A 5 12.22 -21.73 8.32
CA LEU A 5 10.77 -21.59 8.50
C LEU A 5 10.43 -20.58 9.61
N SER A 6 11.18 -20.56 10.72
CA SER A 6 10.94 -19.63 11.82
C SER A 6 11.19 -18.17 11.41
N THR A 7 12.24 -17.94 10.61
CA THR A 7 12.55 -16.61 10.07
C THR A 7 11.44 -16.10 9.14
N VAL A 8 10.89 -16.98 8.30
CA VAL A 8 9.77 -16.63 7.41
C VAL A 8 8.49 -16.32 8.20
N THR A 9 8.19 -17.10 9.25
CA THR A 9 6.98 -16.87 10.07
C THR A 9 7.04 -15.55 10.85
N LYS A 10 8.21 -15.20 11.43
CA LYS A 10 8.37 -13.93 12.16
C LYS A 10 8.15 -12.69 11.28
N TYR A 11 8.54 -12.77 10.00
CA TYR A 11 8.38 -11.67 9.07
C TYR A 11 6.90 -11.36 8.76
N LEU A 12 6.03 -12.37 8.82
CA LEU A 12 4.60 -12.22 8.49
C LEU A 12 3.75 -11.62 9.63
N SER A 13 4.20 -11.65 10.88
CA SER A 13 3.41 -11.20 12.04
C SER A 13 3.59 -9.72 12.39
N SER A 14 4.49 -9.00 11.73
CA SER A 14 4.87 -7.63 12.10
C SER A 14 4.21 -6.58 11.20
N THR A 15 2.87 -6.51 11.22
CA THR A 15 2.12 -5.34 10.76
C THR A 15 0.91 -5.12 11.67
N SER A 16 1.08 -4.29 12.69
CA SER A 16 -0.02 -3.72 13.49
C SER A 16 0.38 -2.30 13.93
N SER A 17 -0.65 -1.48 14.16
CA SER A 17 -0.67 -0.05 14.53
C SER A 17 -0.85 0.89 13.31
N HIS A 18 -1.87 1.75 13.22
CA HIS A 18 -2.57 2.52 14.25
C HIS A 18 -4.09 2.65 13.95
N GLN A 19 -4.91 2.59 15.00
CA GLN A 19 -6.29 3.08 15.03
C GLN A 19 -6.24 4.62 15.10
N GLN A 20 -7.02 5.30 14.26
CA GLN A 20 -7.28 6.73 14.37
C GLN A 20 -8.68 6.90 14.96
N GLU A 21 -8.70 7.34 16.21
CA GLU A 21 -9.89 7.80 16.93
C GLU A 21 -10.22 9.19 16.37
N GLU A 22 -11.36 9.34 15.69
CA GLU A 22 -11.83 10.62 15.16
C GLU A 22 -12.61 11.36 16.27
N GLU A 23 -12.01 12.43 16.76
CA GLU A 23 -12.55 13.35 17.76
C GLU A 23 -13.73 14.15 17.17
N HIS A 24 -14.89 14.04 17.82
CA HIS A 24 -16.14 14.72 17.45
C HIS A 24 -16.05 16.22 17.82
N PRO A 25 -16.17 17.18 16.89
CA PRO A 25 -16.20 18.59 17.25
C PRO A 25 -17.53 18.95 17.93
N SER A 26 -17.44 19.74 18.99
CA SER A 26 -18.57 20.21 19.78
C SER A 26 -19.30 21.36 19.07
N GLU A 27 -20.61 21.24 18.83
CA GLU A 27 -21.44 22.33 18.28
C GLU A 27 -21.75 23.39 19.37
N PRO A 28 -21.52 24.70 19.13
CA PRO A 28 -21.95 25.75 20.04
C PRO A 28 -23.43 26.10 19.81
N ALA A 29 -24.20 26.16 20.90
CA ALA A 29 -25.59 26.57 20.91
C ALA A 29 -25.78 28.00 20.35
N GLY A 30 -26.54 28.14 19.27
CA GLY A 30 -26.92 29.43 18.67
C GLY A 30 -28.43 29.55 18.53
N GLY A 31 -29.01 30.61 19.11
CA GLY A 31 -30.46 30.84 19.22
C GLY A 31 -31.17 31.26 17.93
N PRO A 32 -32.50 31.43 17.97
CA PRO A 32 -33.34 31.53 16.78
C PRO A 32 -33.54 32.99 16.33
N ASP A 33 -32.61 33.59 15.59
CA ASP A 33 -32.90 34.77 14.72
C ASP A 33 -31.76 35.09 13.72
N ALA A 34 -31.57 34.27 12.69
CA ALA A 34 -30.64 34.59 11.60
C ALA A 34 -31.36 34.55 10.22
N PRO A 35 -31.23 35.60 9.38
CA PRO A 35 -31.87 35.66 8.06
C PRO A 35 -31.30 34.59 7.11
N PRO A 36 -32.03 34.18 6.05
CA PRO A 36 -31.51 33.21 5.09
C PRO A 36 -30.34 33.86 4.34
N VAL A 37 -29.12 33.43 4.69
CA VAL A 37 -27.92 33.76 3.94
C VAL A 37 -28.09 33.12 2.57
N TYR A 38 -28.28 33.94 1.53
CA TYR A 38 -28.22 33.49 0.15
C TYR A 38 -26.84 32.87 -0.08
N ASP A 39 -26.79 31.55 -0.28
CA ASP A 39 -25.57 30.80 -0.50
C ASP A 39 -24.97 31.17 -1.87
N HIS A 40 -24.02 32.10 -1.85
CA HIS A 40 -23.23 32.46 -3.03
C HIS A 40 -21.79 31.94 -2.97
N HIS A 41 -21.44 31.09 -2.00
CA HIS A 41 -20.05 30.72 -1.76
C HIS A 41 -19.86 29.34 -1.12
N LEU A 42 -20.36 28.25 -1.72
CA LEU A 42 -19.64 26.98 -1.62
C LEU A 42 -19.55 26.31 -2.99
N LEU A 43 -18.66 26.86 -3.82
CA LEU A 43 -17.75 26.02 -4.60
C LEU A 43 -17.01 25.10 -3.61
N HIS A 44 -17.68 24.06 -3.11
CA HIS A 44 -16.97 22.94 -2.52
C HIS A 44 -16.18 22.34 -3.67
N HIS A 45 -14.90 22.69 -3.66
CA HIS A 45 -13.82 21.91 -4.22
C HIS A 45 -14.27 20.46 -4.46
N PRO A 46 -14.07 19.88 -5.67
CA PRO A 46 -14.16 18.43 -5.76
C PRO A 46 -13.26 17.85 -4.66
N PRO A 47 -13.66 16.77 -3.96
CA PRO A 47 -12.87 16.21 -2.86
C PRO A 47 -11.45 16.08 -3.37
N SER A 48 -10.56 16.92 -2.84
CA SER A 48 -9.16 16.97 -3.23
C SER A 48 -8.66 15.55 -3.10
N ALA A 49 -8.35 14.94 -4.25
CA ALA A 49 -8.03 13.53 -4.40
C ALA A 49 -7.31 13.04 -3.15
N ALA A 50 -8.04 12.32 -2.29
CA ALA A 50 -7.45 11.73 -1.11
C ALA A 50 -6.19 10.99 -1.56
N PRO A 51 -5.04 11.13 -0.88
CA PRO A 51 -3.81 10.50 -1.32
C PRO A 51 -4.13 9.03 -1.52
N SER A 52 -4.08 8.57 -2.78
CA SER A 52 -4.34 7.20 -3.15
C SER A 52 -3.41 6.35 -2.31
N GLN A 53 -3.92 5.73 -1.25
CA GLN A 53 -3.14 4.85 -0.39
C GLN A 53 -2.86 3.61 -1.22
N ILE A 54 -1.86 3.68 -2.09
CA ILE A 54 -1.43 2.54 -2.90
C ILE A 54 -0.94 1.50 -1.89
N PRO A 55 -1.57 0.32 -1.81
CA PRO A 55 -1.17 -0.70 -0.86
C PRO A 55 0.28 -1.12 -1.14
N LEU A 56 1.12 -1.03 -0.11
CA LEU A 56 2.49 -1.51 -0.18
C LEU A 56 2.47 -3.04 -0.14
N THR A 57 3.12 -3.67 -1.10
CA THR A 57 3.21 -5.13 -1.17
C THR A 57 4.66 -5.57 -1.25
N PRO A 58 5.08 -6.57 -0.46
CA PRO A 58 6.45 -7.03 -0.48
C PRO A 58 6.79 -7.73 -1.81
N PRO A 59 8.07 -7.77 -2.21
CA PRO A 59 8.49 -8.50 -3.39
C PRO A 59 8.15 -9.99 -3.34
N CYS A 60 7.51 -10.50 -4.38
CA CYS A 60 7.11 -11.90 -4.50
C CYS A 60 7.45 -12.46 -5.89
N PHE A 61 8.07 -13.64 -5.93
CA PHE A 61 8.34 -14.34 -7.18
C PHE A 61 7.07 -15.04 -7.68
N LEU A 62 6.52 -14.51 -8.78
CA LEU A 62 5.48 -15.15 -9.56
C LEU A 62 6.05 -16.33 -10.37
N GLN A 63 7.25 -16.14 -10.92
CA GLN A 63 8.00 -17.17 -11.62
C GLN A 63 9.40 -17.26 -11.03
N LYS A 64 9.72 -18.43 -10.47
CA LYS A 64 11.03 -18.73 -9.89
C LYS A 64 11.99 -19.20 -10.97
N LEU A 65 13.24 -18.81 -10.84
CA LEU A 65 14.33 -19.39 -11.62
C LEU A 65 14.40 -20.90 -11.40
N LYS A 66 14.74 -21.62 -12.46
CA LYS A 66 14.96 -23.07 -12.43
C LYS A 66 16.40 -23.37 -12.81
N SER A 67 16.94 -24.42 -12.21
CA SER A 67 18.22 -24.98 -12.65
C SER A 67 18.09 -25.44 -14.10
N GLN A 68 19.10 -25.12 -14.90
CA GLN A 68 19.20 -25.48 -16.31
C GLN A 68 20.63 -25.93 -16.58
N GLU A 69 20.77 -27.09 -17.21
CA GLU A 69 22.05 -27.56 -17.74
C GLU A 69 22.17 -27.07 -19.19
N VAL A 70 23.33 -26.54 -19.55
CA VAL A 70 23.61 -26.03 -20.90
C VAL A 70 24.96 -26.52 -21.38
N ALA A 71 25.07 -26.74 -22.69
CA ALA A 71 26.32 -27.16 -23.29
C ALA A 71 27.37 -26.05 -23.27
N GLU A 72 28.64 -26.42 -23.24
CA GLU A 72 29.76 -25.47 -23.33
C GLU A 72 29.65 -24.61 -24.60
N GLY A 73 29.96 -23.32 -24.47
CA GLY A 73 29.85 -22.35 -25.56
C GLY A 73 28.43 -21.95 -25.94
N SER A 74 27.39 -22.54 -25.34
CA SER A 74 25.99 -22.19 -25.63
C SER A 74 25.51 -21.03 -24.77
N PRO A 75 24.79 -20.04 -25.34
CA PRO A 75 24.17 -18.98 -24.56
C PRO A 75 22.98 -19.51 -23.76
N ILE A 76 22.77 -18.97 -22.56
CA ILE A 76 21.63 -19.29 -21.69
C ILE A 76 20.85 -18.02 -21.35
N ARG A 77 19.52 -18.14 -21.27
CA ARG A 77 18.64 -17.09 -20.77
C ARG A 77 17.89 -17.58 -19.53
N LEU A 78 18.06 -16.84 -18.44
CA LEU A 78 17.33 -17.04 -17.20
C LEU A 78 16.25 -15.96 -17.08
N GLU A 79 15.01 -16.36 -16.79
CA GLU A 79 13.88 -15.45 -16.64
C GLU A 79 13.16 -15.70 -15.31
N CYS A 80 12.88 -14.63 -14.59
CA CYS A 80 11.99 -14.65 -13.43
C CYS A 80 10.97 -13.53 -13.55
N ARG A 81 9.87 -13.64 -12.80
CA ARG A 81 8.87 -12.58 -12.66
C ARG A 81 8.67 -12.27 -11.21
N VAL A 82 8.79 -10.99 -10.88
CA VAL A 82 8.64 -10.47 -9.53
C VAL A 82 7.52 -9.43 -9.53
N THR A 83 6.68 -9.47 -8.50
CA THR A 83 5.69 -8.44 -8.20
C THR A 83 6.04 -7.76 -6.89
N GLY A 84 5.51 -6.57 -6.64
CA GLY A 84 5.72 -5.79 -5.44
C GLY A 84 5.37 -4.33 -5.69
N THR A 85 4.97 -3.63 -4.63
CA THR A 85 4.63 -2.21 -4.68
C THR A 85 5.37 -1.48 -3.56
N PRO A 86 6.29 -0.55 -3.86
CA PRO A 86 6.73 -0.12 -5.21
C PRO A 86 7.46 -1.23 -6.00
N PRO A 87 7.64 -1.07 -7.33
CA PRO A 87 8.30 -2.06 -8.15
C PRO A 87 9.68 -2.46 -7.61
N PRO A 88 10.00 -3.77 -7.54
CA PRO A 88 11.26 -4.25 -6.98
C PRO A 88 12.44 -3.96 -7.91
N LEU A 89 13.58 -3.62 -7.32
CA LEU A 89 14.85 -3.54 -8.03
C LEU A 89 15.42 -4.95 -8.23
N VAL A 90 15.68 -5.34 -9.47
CA VAL A 90 16.30 -6.63 -9.84
C VAL A 90 17.76 -6.38 -10.22
N ARG A 91 18.70 -7.15 -9.63
CA ARG A 91 20.15 -7.03 -9.87
C ARG A 91 20.78 -8.41 -10.05
#